data_AF-A0A7Y1TZ66-F1
#
_entry.id   AF-A0A7Y1TZ66-F1
#
_cell.length_a   1.000
_cell.length_b   1.000
_cell.length_c   1.000
_cell.angle_alpha   90.00
_cell.angle_beta   90.00
_cell.angle_gamma   90.00
#
_symmetry.space_group_name_H-M   'P 1'
#
loop_
_entity.id
_entity.type
_entity.pdbx_description
1 polymer ?
#
loop_
_entity_poly.entity_id
_entity_poly.type
_entity_poly.pdbx_seq_one_letter_code
_entity_poly.pdbx_strand_id
1 'polypeptide(L)'
;MNAVDRPLRARWLGRVTYADAFALQRGLFERTDNHLLLLEHPHVFTLGSSADMAHLLVDPAEVGADLVKANRGGDITYHGPGQLVGYPIVNVPGKRGGGMADTVAYVTSVEHLIIDVLVDLGLTNVGRVEKQAGVWVDPNSDNPRKIAAIGVRLSRGRSMHGFALNVDPDLTWFDRIVPCGIADKGVTSLAAEGIDVDMRTVVDRVVQHSGKQWGTSLDRQDVVWRERVEDLTPFSRGEGPGVAAGTPDSPLVDPPDSSHLEGTSVRISGRLAEAGVTSGLQISSRKPDWMRVKADMGPEYRRLKSVMRSLDLVTVCEEAGCPNIFDCWNDGTATFMICGERCTRKCGFCLVDTRHPEALDPGEPAKVAEAVEKMELDYAVVTMVARDDLADGGAQHVADTIHAIRDRQPAARVEVLISDCKGDPESLDVINHARPDVLNHNIETVPRLQRVARPSASYARSLAVLARASDAGLVTKSSIIVGMGEEFDEVVSTIADLAAIGVDIVTIGQYLRPTSHHLPVARWWTPEEFAELKRIGEDELGLSHVESSPLTRSSYHAKQGEAAARS
;
A
#
# COMPACT_ATOMS: atom_id res chain seq x y z
N MET A 1 13.72 -5.16 -22.94
CA MET A 1 12.43 -4.82 -23.57
C MET A 1 12.45 -3.35 -23.96
N ASN A 2 11.99 -3.00 -25.17
CA ASN A 2 11.81 -1.59 -25.53
C ASN A 2 10.75 -0.96 -24.61
N ALA A 3 10.90 0.32 -24.24
CA ALA A 3 9.95 1.04 -23.37
C ALA A 3 8.51 1.13 -23.93
N VAL A 4 8.27 0.67 -25.16
CA VAL A 4 7.01 0.76 -25.89
C VAL A 4 6.07 -0.43 -25.60
N ASP A 5 6.55 -1.55 -25.05
CA ASP A 5 5.72 -2.76 -24.81
C ASP A 5 5.26 -2.94 -23.34
N ARG A 6 5.47 -1.95 -22.46
CA ARG A 6 5.09 -2.06 -21.05
C ARG A 6 3.61 -1.69 -20.84
N PRO A 7 2.84 -2.46 -20.04
CA PRO A 7 1.44 -2.15 -19.78
C PRO A 7 1.28 -0.78 -19.10
N LEU A 8 0.12 -0.15 -19.29
CA LEU A 8 -0.35 0.87 -18.35
C LEU A 8 -0.87 0.15 -17.10
N ARG A 9 -0.23 0.39 -15.96
CA ARG A 9 -0.65 -0.17 -14.66
C ARG A 9 -1.67 0.75 -14.01
N ALA A 10 -2.94 0.43 -14.14
CA ALA A 10 -4.04 1.14 -13.51
C ALA A 10 -4.31 0.57 -12.11
N ARG A 11 -4.41 1.45 -11.12
CA ARG A 11 -4.67 1.06 -9.72
C ARG A 11 -5.81 1.86 -9.14
N TRP A 12 -6.90 1.20 -8.74
CA TRP A 12 -7.85 1.80 -7.81
C TRP A 12 -7.36 1.58 -6.38
N LEU A 13 -7.06 2.66 -5.67
CA LEU A 13 -6.47 2.61 -4.33
C LEU A 13 -7.47 2.96 -3.20
N GLY A 14 -8.73 3.25 -3.55
CA GLY A 14 -9.74 3.68 -2.59
C GLY A 14 -9.41 5.06 -2.02
N ARG A 15 -9.63 5.24 -0.70
CA ARG A 15 -9.32 6.50 -0.03
C ARG A 15 -7.89 6.50 0.52
N VAL A 16 -7.06 7.44 0.06
CA VAL A 16 -5.64 7.55 0.40
C VAL A 16 -5.33 8.96 0.86
N THR A 17 -4.50 9.14 1.91
CA THR A 17 -4.07 10.48 2.31
C THR A 17 -3.25 11.12 1.18
N TYR A 18 -3.25 12.46 1.09
CA TYR A 18 -2.46 13.13 0.07
C TYR A 18 -0.96 12.87 0.26
N ALA A 19 -0.48 12.82 1.51
CA ALA A 19 0.91 12.54 1.83
C ALA A 19 1.38 11.16 1.35
N ASP A 20 0.57 10.11 1.54
CA ASP A 20 0.92 8.76 1.06
C ASP A 20 0.86 8.67 -0.47
N ALA A 21 -0.18 9.23 -1.08
CA ALA A 21 -0.27 9.29 -2.54
C ALA A 21 0.90 10.07 -3.15
N PHE A 22 1.34 11.15 -2.50
CA PHE A 22 2.46 11.95 -2.98
C PHE A 22 3.80 11.21 -2.86
N ALA A 23 4.04 10.51 -1.75
CA ALA A 23 5.22 9.65 -1.60
C ALA A 23 5.25 8.53 -2.65
N LEU A 24 4.11 7.86 -2.89
CA LEU A 24 3.98 6.85 -3.93
C LEU A 24 4.25 7.43 -5.32
N GLN A 25 3.67 8.59 -5.65
CA GLN A 25 3.94 9.28 -6.91
C GLN A 25 5.43 9.58 -7.09
N ARG A 26 6.14 10.02 -6.05
CA ARG A 26 7.59 10.29 -6.11
C ARG A 26 8.38 9.03 -6.45
N GLY A 27 8.10 7.90 -5.78
CA GLY A 27 8.77 6.63 -6.07
C GLY A 27 8.56 6.21 -7.53
N LEU A 28 7.31 6.26 -8.01
CA LEU A 28 6.98 5.93 -9.40
C LEU A 28 7.60 6.93 -10.38
N PHE A 29 7.71 8.21 -10.03
CA PHE A 29 8.24 9.26 -10.90
C PHE A 29 9.71 9.07 -11.26
N GLU A 30 10.51 8.38 -10.44
CA GLU A 30 11.95 8.17 -10.70
C GLU A 30 12.23 6.93 -11.57
N ARG A 31 11.21 6.16 -11.96
CA ARG A 31 11.31 4.93 -12.78
C ARG A 31 10.70 5.12 -14.17
N THR A 32 10.62 4.07 -14.98
CA THR A 32 10.16 4.17 -16.38
C THR A 32 8.76 3.62 -16.63
N ASP A 33 8.21 2.82 -15.72
CA ASP A 33 6.92 2.15 -15.91
C ASP A 33 5.75 3.13 -15.89
N ASN A 34 4.78 2.93 -16.77
CA ASN A 34 3.59 3.78 -16.86
C ASN A 34 2.55 3.35 -15.83
N HIS A 35 2.13 4.27 -14.97
CA HIS A 35 1.11 4.03 -13.96
C HIS A 35 -0.03 5.03 -14.09
N LEU A 36 -1.23 4.59 -13.73
CA LEU A 36 -2.39 5.44 -13.49
C LEU A 36 -2.93 5.12 -12.10
N LEU A 37 -2.68 6.01 -11.14
CA LEU A 37 -3.26 5.87 -9.81
C LEU A 37 -4.61 6.57 -9.79
N LEU A 38 -5.64 5.87 -9.34
CA LEU A 38 -7.01 6.37 -9.19
C LEU A 38 -7.44 6.20 -7.73
N LEU A 39 -7.90 7.27 -7.12
CA LEU A 39 -8.22 7.29 -5.70
C LEU A 39 -9.15 8.45 -5.34
N GLU A 40 -9.64 8.42 -4.11
CA GLU A 40 -10.20 9.57 -3.42
C GLU A 40 -9.24 10.02 -2.32
N HIS A 41 -9.27 11.31 -1.98
CA HIS A 41 -8.60 11.81 -0.79
C HIS A 41 -9.60 12.01 0.36
N PRO A 42 -9.18 11.88 1.63
CA PRO A 42 -9.79 12.64 2.73
C PRO A 42 -9.79 14.15 2.41
N HIS A 43 -10.55 14.93 3.17
CA HIS A 43 -10.58 16.38 2.95
C HIS A 43 -9.17 16.98 3.05
N VAL A 44 -8.72 17.60 1.95
CA VAL A 44 -7.39 18.21 1.86
C VAL A 44 -7.41 19.39 0.90
N PHE A 45 -6.76 20.47 1.30
CA PHE A 45 -6.41 21.59 0.42
C PHE A 45 -4.97 21.43 -0.04
N THR A 46 -4.73 21.58 -1.34
CA THR A 46 -3.38 21.49 -1.90
C THR A 46 -2.96 22.81 -2.52
N LEU A 47 -1.75 23.25 -2.16
CA LEU A 47 -1.13 24.46 -2.67
C LEU A 47 -0.20 24.06 -3.82
N GLY A 48 -0.50 24.49 -5.04
CA GLY A 48 0.40 24.29 -6.17
C GLY A 48 1.59 25.27 -6.19
N SER A 49 2.42 25.16 -7.21
CA SER A 49 3.66 25.94 -7.37
C SER A 49 3.46 27.44 -7.54
N SER A 50 2.26 27.89 -7.96
CA SER A 50 1.90 29.30 -8.08
C SER A 50 0.85 29.71 -7.04
N ALA A 51 0.81 29.02 -5.89
CA ALA A 51 -0.24 29.21 -4.90
C ALA A 51 -0.18 30.59 -4.21
N ASP A 52 -1.34 31.22 -4.09
CA ASP A 52 -1.55 32.40 -3.24
C ASP A 52 -2.37 32.01 -2.01
N MET A 53 -1.79 32.16 -0.83
CA MET A 53 -2.47 31.86 0.43
C MET A 53 -3.71 32.74 0.67
N ALA A 54 -3.83 33.90 0.02
CA ALA A 54 -5.04 34.71 0.07
C ALA A 54 -6.27 33.99 -0.53
N HIS A 55 -6.05 32.96 -1.35
CA HIS A 55 -7.12 32.13 -1.91
C HIS A 55 -7.55 30.99 -0.99
N LEU A 56 -6.96 30.85 0.20
CA LEU A 56 -7.42 29.96 1.25
C LEU A 56 -8.26 30.78 2.23
N LEU A 57 -9.58 30.55 2.24
CA LEU A 57 -10.54 31.38 2.96
C LEU A 57 -10.90 30.84 4.35
N VAL A 58 -10.30 29.71 4.75
CA VAL A 58 -10.53 29.03 6.03
C VAL A 58 -9.23 28.46 6.57
N ASP A 59 -9.11 28.31 7.88
CA ASP A 59 -8.07 27.45 8.46
C ASP A 59 -8.47 25.97 8.26
N PRO A 60 -7.70 25.18 7.50
CA PRO A 60 -7.99 23.77 7.25
C PRO A 60 -8.15 22.93 8.52
N ALA A 61 -7.40 23.26 9.58
CA ALA A 61 -7.47 22.52 10.84
C ALA A 61 -8.83 22.68 11.53
N GLU A 62 -9.47 23.85 11.42
CA GLU A 62 -10.78 24.13 12.01
C GLU A 62 -11.91 23.33 11.36
N VAL A 63 -11.74 22.94 10.09
CA VAL A 63 -12.71 22.15 9.33
C VAL A 63 -12.33 20.67 9.22
N GLY A 64 -11.25 20.24 9.88
CA GLY A 64 -10.79 18.85 9.82
C GLY A 64 -10.26 18.43 8.45
N ALA A 65 -9.59 19.34 7.75
CA ALA A 65 -8.92 19.09 6.48
C ALA A 65 -7.41 19.29 6.58
N ASP A 66 -6.66 18.50 5.82
CA ASP A 66 -5.21 18.68 5.70
C ASP A 66 -4.87 19.87 4.79
N LEU A 67 -3.69 20.46 4.98
CA LEU A 67 -3.11 21.44 4.06
C LEU A 67 -1.75 20.94 3.58
N VAL A 68 -1.60 20.72 2.27
CA VAL A 68 -0.36 20.18 1.71
C VAL A 68 0.20 21.07 0.61
N LYS A 69 1.50 21.38 0.70
CA LYS A 69 2.25 21.99 -0.39
C LYS A 69 2.59 20.92 -1.43
N ALA A 70 1.98 21.02 -2.60
CA ALA A 70 2.19 20.12 -3.71
C ALA A 70 3.13 20.76 -4.74
N ASN A 71 4.02 19.98 -5.33
CA ASN A 71 4.93 20.45 -6.38
C ASN A 71 4.27 20.41 -7.79
N ARG A 72 2.95 20.58 -7.87
CA ARG A 72 2.16 20.59 -9.12
C ARG A 72 2.00 22.00 -9.70
N GLY A 73 1.64 22.08 -10.98
CA GLY A 73 1.18 23.33 -11.58
C GLY A 73 -0.13 23.84 -10.95
N GLY A 74 -0.34 25.16 -11.05
CA GLY A 74 -1.54 25.84 -10.58
C GLY A 74 -1.43 26.36 -9.15
N ASP A 75 -2.56 26.88 -8.69
CA ASP A 75 -2.74 27.57 -7.41
C ASP A 75 -3.39 26.60 -6.39
N ILE A 76 -4.34 27.04 -5.57
CA ILE A 76 -5.05 26.22 -4.58
C ILE A 76 -6.16 25.39 -5.22
N THR A 77 -6.32 24.14 -4.76
CA THR A 77 -7.51 23.32 -5.02
C THR A 77 -7.87 22.48 -3.80
N TYR A 78 -9.10 21.98 -3.78
CA TYR A 78 -9.63 21.05 -2.79
C TYR A 78 -9.73 19.63 -3.39
N HIS A 79 -9.47 18.63 -2.54
CA HIS A 79 -9.81 17.23 -2.78
C HIS A 79 -10.55 16.64 -1.59
N GLY A 80 -11.44 15.71 -1.85
CA GLY A 80 -12.18 15.01 -0.80
C GLY A 80 -13.03 13.86 -1.31
N PRO A 81 -13.83 13.25 -0.42
CA PRO A 81 -14.81 12.21 -0.77
C PRO A 81 -15.73 12.63 -1.91
N GLY A 82 -16.02 11.71 -2.83
CA GLY A 82 -16.86 11.95 -4.01
C GLY A 82 -16.11 12.58 -5.20
N GLN A 83 -14.84 12.92 -5.05
CA GLN A 83 -14.00 13.40 -6.14
C GLN A 83 -13.01 12.31 -6.59
N LEU A 84 -13.07 11.93 -7.86
CA LEU A 84 -12.07 11.03 -8.45
C LEU A 84 -10.79 11.81 -8.73
N VAL A 85 -9.71 11.44 -8.07
CA VAL A 85 -8.38 11.98 -8.34
C VAL A 85 -7.56 10.94 -9.11
N GLY A 86 -7.02 11.37 -10.25
CA GLY A 86 -6.19 10.55 -11.11
C GLY A 86 -4.79 11.11 -11.25
N TYR A 87 -3.80 10.25 -11.06
CA TYR A 87 -2.38 10.56 -11.23
C TYR A 87 -1.77 9.67 -12.33
N PRO A 88 -1.79 10.12 -13.60
CA PRO A 88 -1.03 9.46 -14.65
C PRO A 88 0.46 9.76 -14.48
N ILE A 89 1.24 8.74 -14.09
CA ILE A 89 2.69 8.79 -14.04
C ILE A 89 3.22 8.08 -15.28
N VAL A 90 3.31 8.81 -16.38
CA VAL A 90 3.63 8.29 -17.70
C VAL A 90 4.79 9.03 -18.36
N ASN A 91 5.47 8.33 -19.26
CA ASN A 91 6.46 8.95 -20.14
C ASN A 91 5.76 9.84 -21.19
N VAL A 92 6.22 11.07 -21.32
CA VAL A 92 5.65 12.09 -22.20
C VAL A 92 6.66 12.40 -23.31
N PRO A 93 6.30 12.19 -24.60
CA PRO A 93 7.18 12.49 -25.72
C PRO A 93 7.62 13.96 -25.72
N GLY A 94 8.90 14.20 -26.05
CA GLY A 94 9.43 15.55 -26.24
C GLY A 94 8.95 16.21 -27.54
N LYS A 95 9.02 17.54 -27.62
CA LYS A 95 8.70 18.30 -28.84
C LYS A 95 9.57 17.85 -30.01
N ARG A 96 8.95 17.60 -31.18
CA ARG A 96 9.64 17.32 -32.48
C ARG A 96 10.73 16.23 -32.39
N GLY A 97 10.56 15.23 -31.54
CA GLY A 97 11.52 14.14 -31.37
C GLY A 97 12.69 14.40 -30.41
N GLY A 98 12.65 15.45 -29.56
CA GLY A 98 13.70 15.68 -28.55
C GLY A 98 13.31 16.43 -27.27
N GLY A 99 13.96 16.03 -26.16
CA GLY A 99 14.40 16.85 -25.01
C GLY A 99 13.37 17.43 -24.02
N MET A 100 12.44 18.26 -24.49
CA MET A 100 11.53 19.02 -23.60
C MET A 100 10.09 18.56 -23.83
N ALA A 101 9.46 17.99 -22.79
CA ALA A 101 8.06 17.60 -22.83
C ALA A 101 7.17 18.81 -23.10
N ASP A 102 6.18 18.65 -23.97
CA ASP A 102 5.20 19.71 -24.22
C ASP A 102 4.12 19.69 -23.14
N THR A 103 4.32 20.50 -22.09
CA THR A 103 3.36 20.61 -21.00
C THR A 103 1.96 21.01 -21.45
N VAL A 104 1.84 21.92 -22.40
CA VAL A 104 0.54 22.36 -22.89
C VAL A 104 -0.14 21.22 -23.64
N ALA A 105 0.58 20.54 -24.53
CA ALA A 105 0.01 19.39 -25.26
C ALA A 105 -0.37 18.24 -24.32
N TYR A 106 0.44 17.97 -23.30
CA TYR A 106 0.12 16.94 -22.31
C TYR A 106 -1.11 17.31 -21.47
N VAL A 107 -1.19 18.53 -20.94
CA VAL A 107 -2.40 19.01 -20.24
C VAL A 107 -3.63 18.93 -21.14
N THR A 108 -3.50 19.37 -22.40
CA THR A 108 -4.57 19.26 -23.41
C THR A 108 -5.00 17.81 -23.62
N SER A 109 -4.06 16.86 -23.59
CA SER A 109 -4.35 15.43 -23.72
C SER A 109 -5.09 14.86 -22.50
N VAL A 110 -4.79 15.34 -21.29
CA VAL A 110 -5.53 14.97 -20.07
C VAL A 110 -6.94 15.58 -20.10
N GLU A 111 -7.08 16.84 -20.54
CA GLU A 111 -8.39 17.47 -20.74
C GLU A 111 -9.23 16.68 -21.75
N HIS A 112 -8.62 16.24 -22.85
CA HIS A 112 -9.33 15.47 -23.87
C HIS A 112 -9.85 14.14 -23.31
N LEU A 113 -9.02 13.42 -22.57
CA LEU A 113 -9.39 12.18 -21.91
C LEU A 113 -10.60 12.36 -21.01
N ILE A 114 -10.62 13.43 -20.20
CA ILE A 114 -11.74 13.71 -19.30
C ILE A 114 -12.99 14.14 -20.08
N ILE A 115 -12.85 14.91 -21.16
CA ILE A 115 -13.98 15.23 -22.05
C ILE A 115 -14.60 13.95 -22.61
N ASP A 116 -13.79 13.02 -23.13
CA ASP A 116 -14.28 11.76 -23.70
C ASP A 116 -14.97 10.88 -22.64
N VAL A 117 -14.42 10.84 -21.42
CA VAL A 117 -15.06 10.18 -20.27
C VAL A 117 -16.43 10.80 -19.97
N LEU A 118 -16.52 12.13 -19.88
CA LEU A 118 -17.77 12.83 -19.57
C LEU A 118 -18.84 12.63 -20.65
N VAL A 119 -18.44 12.67 -21.92
CA VAL A 119 -19.32 12.40 -23.07
C VAL A 119 -19.86 10.98 -23.02
N ASP A 120 -19.01 9.99 -22.73
CA ASP A 120 -19.42 8.58 -22.58
C ASP A 120 -20.37 8.35 -21.39
N LEU A 121 -20.30 9.20 -20.36
CA LEU A 121 -21.19 9.21 -19.21
C LEU A 121 -22.48 10.00 -19.46
N GLY A 122 -22.63 10.63 -20.64
CA GLY A 122 -23.84 11.35 -21.05
C GLY A 122 -23.79 12.87 -20.87
N LEU A 123 -22.71 13.43 -20.32
CA LEU A 123 -22.54 14.87 -20.19
C LEU A 123 -21.82 15.45 -21.41
N THR A 124 -22.60 15.95 -22.38
CA THR A 124 -22.09 16.29 -23.72
C THR A 124 -21.68 17.76 -23.91
N ASN A 125 -22.25 18.71 -23.15
CA ASN A 125 -21.88 20.13 -23.27
C ASN A 125 -20.65 20.47 -22.42
N VAL A 126 -19.54 19.79 -22.69
CA VAL A 126 -18.27 19.93 -21.96
C VAL A 126 -17.13 20.32 -22.87
N GLY A 127 -16.15 21.03 -22.34
CA GLY A 127 -14.98 21.43 -23.11
C GLY A 127 -13.96 22.22 -22.32
N ARG A 128 -13.13 22.96 -23.04
CA ARG A 128 -12.04 23.78 -22.50
C ARG A 128 -12.43 25.25 -22.52
N VAL A 129 -11.86 26.01 -21.59
CA VAL A 129 -11.94 27.47 -21.59
C VAL A 129 -10.56 28.04 -21.85
N GLU A 130 -10.47 29.07 -22.69
CA GLU A 130 -9.18 29.65 -23.11
C GLU A 130 -8.36 30.09 -21.88
N LYS A 131 -7.08 29.70 -21.84
CA LYS A 131 -6.11 30.01 -20.77
C LYS A 131 -6.48 29.48 -19.38
N GLN A 132 -7.49 28.62 -19.26
CA GLN A 132 -7.91 28.06 -17.98
C GLN A 132 -7.88 26.53 -18.01
N ALA A 133 -6.81 25.97 -17.44
CA ALA A 133 -6.62 24.52 -17.37
C ALA A 133 -7.77 23.83 -16.62
N GLY A 134 -8.24 22.71 -17.18
CA GLY A 134 -9.35 21.94 -16.65
C GLY A 134 -10.47 21.74 -17.66
N VAL A 135 -11.47 20.97 -17.25
CA VAL A 135 -12.67 20.68 -18.06
C VAL A 135 -13.87 21.39 -17.45
N TRP A 136 -14.69 21.96 -18.32
CA TRP A 136 -15.77 22.87 -17.98
C TRP A 136 -17.07 22.44 -18.64
N VAL A 137 -18.19 22.61 -17.94
CA VAL A 137 -19.54 22.53 -18.47
C VAL A 137 -19.94 23.90 -19.02
N ASP A 138 -20.66 23.92 -20.14
CA ASP A 138 -21.08 25.12 -20.86
C ASP A 138 -19.91 26.09 -21.17
N PRO A 139 -18.79 25.61 -21.75
CA PRO A 139 -17.54 26.39 -21.87
C PRO A 139 -17.66 27.68 -22.69
N ASN A 140 -18.68 27.77 -23.56
CA ASN A 140 -18.96 28.91 -24.43
C ASN A 140 -20.11 29.80 -23.90
N SER A 141 -20.59 29.56 -22.69
CA SER A 141 -21.65 30.36 -22.06
C SER A 141 -21.07 31.52 -21.24
N ASP A 142 -21.96 32.40 -20.76
CA ASP A 142 -21.59 33.47 -19.81
C ASP A 142 -21.23 32.95 -18.41
N ASN A 143 -21.56 31.70 -18.09
CA ASN A 143 -21.31 31.09 -16.78
C ASN A 143 -20.74 29.65 -16.89
N PRO A 144 -19.51 29.50 -17.39
CA PRO A 144 -18.85 28.20 -17.46
C PRO A 144 -18.54 27.67 -16.05
N ARG A 145 -18.81 26.39 -15.81
CA ARG A 145 -18.61 25.74 -14.50
C ARG A 145 -17.55 24.65 -14.59
N LYS A 146 -16.55 24.67 -13.70
CA LYS A 146 -15.45 23.69 -13.71
C LYS A 146 -15.93 22.37 -13.12
N ILE A 147 -15.79 21.28 -13.89
CA ILE A 147 -16.11 19.92 -13.41
C ILE A 147 -14.85 19.11 -13.11
N ALA A 148 -13.73 19.44 -13.75
CA ALA A 148 -12.44 18.81 -13.46
C ALA A 148 -11.30 19.82 -13.40
N ALA A 149 -10.51 19.76 -12.33
CA ALA A 149 -9.26 20.50 -12.21
C ALA A 149 -8.09 19.66 -12.73
N ILE A 150 -7.10 20.31 -13.38
CA ILE A 150 -5.90 19.64 -13.88
C ILE A 150 -4.68 20.41 -13.39
N GLY A 151 -3.79 19.70 -12.71
CA GLY A 151 -2.54 20.22 -12.20
C GLY A 151 -1.48 19.13 -12.31
N VAL A 152 -0.53 19.32 -13.23
CA VAL A 152 0.52 18.34 -13.54
C VAL A 152 1.89 18.89 -13.20
N ARG A 153 2.85 18.01 -12.98
CA ARG A 153 4.28 18.31 -13.02
C ARG A 153 4.91 17.47 -14.11
N LEU A 154 5.72 18.10 -14.95
CA LEU A 154 6.50 17.44 -15.98
C LEU A 154 7.96 17.78 -15.77
N SER A 155 8.80 16.75 -15.67
CA SER A 155 10.25 16.91 -15.60
C SER A 155 10.90 15.72 -16.28
N ARG A 156 11.98 15.97 -17.04
CA ARG A 156 12.75 14.93 -17.74
C ARG A 156 11.91 13.97 -18.60
N GLY A 157 10.85 14.48 -19.24
CA GLY A 157 9.98 13.65 -20.09
C GLY A 157 9.02 12.73 -19.33
N ARG A 158 8.78 12.98 -18.03
CA ARG A 158 7.88 12.19 -17.20
C ARG A 158 6.87 13.06 -16.49
N SER A 159 5.66 12.54 -16.32
CA SER A 159 4.53 13.23 -15.66
C SER A 159 4.31 12.72 -14.24
N MET A 160 3.79 13.60 -13.37
CA MET A 160 3.16 13.26 -12.09
C MET A 160 2.09 14.30 -11.77
N HIS A 161 1.32 14.07 -10.71
CA HIS A 161 0.00 14.67 -10.49
C HIS A 161 -0.91 14.40 -11.69
N GLY A 162 -2.01 15.14 -11.84
CA GLY A 162 -2.97 14.80 -12.88
C GLY A 162 -4.25 15.62 -12.78
N PHE A 163 -5.37 14.91 -12.64
CA PHE A 163 -6.71 15.50 -12.67
C PHE A 163 -7.50 15.17 -11.41
N ALA A 164 -8.48 16.03 -11.12
CA ALA A 164 -9.46 15.85 -10.07
C ALA A 164 -10.85 16.09 -10.69
N LEU A 165 -11.60 15.01 -10.90
CA LEU A 165 -12.93 15.01 -11.51
C LEU A 165 -13.99 14.91 -10.41
N ASN A 166 -14.89 15.89 -10.36
CA ASN A 166 -15.99 15.93 -9.39
C ASN A 166 -17.10 14.97 -9.83
N VAL A 167 -17.20 13.81 -9.18
CA VAL A 167 -18.28 12.84 -9.41
C VAL A 167 -19.50 13.24 -8.59
N ASP A 168 -19.37 13.13 -7.26
CA ASP A 168 -20.38 13.57 -6.29
C ASP A 168 -19.73 14.06 -4.98
N PRO A 169 -18.80 15.04 -5.02
CA PRO A 169 -18.26 15.63 -3.80
C PRO A 169 -19.24 16.65 -3.21
N ASP A 170 -19.14 16.88 -1.90
CA ASP A 170 -19.75 18.05 -1.28
C ASP A 170 -19.09 19.33 -1.83
N LEU A 171 -19.83 20.03 -2.70
CA LEU A 171 -19.33 21.22 -3.41
C LEU A 171 -19.13 22.42 -2.48
N THR A 172 -19.71 22.44 -1.27
CA THR A 172 -19.54 23.55 -0.31
C THR A 172 -18.10 23.68 0.19
N TRP A 173 -17.28 22.64 0.01
CA TRP A 173 -15.85 22.71 0.29
C TRP A 173 -15.09 23.65 -0.64
N PHE A 174 -15.58 23.87 -1.87
CA PHE A 174 -14.98 24.81 -2.80
C PHE A 174 -15.24 26.27 -2.42
N ASP A 175 -16.30 26.56 -1.66
CA ASP A 175 -16.60 27.91 -1.15
C ASP A 175 -15.56 28.39 -0.11
N ARG A 176 -14.74 27.47 0.40
CA ARG A 176 -13.68 27.74 1.38
C ARG A 176 -12.35 28.14 0.73
N ILE A 177 -12.31 28.18 -0.60
CA ILE A 177 -11.14 28.60 -1.39
C ILE A 177 -11.57 29.50 -2.56
N VAL A 178 -10.63 30.13 -3.22
CA VAL A 178 -10.80 30.64 -4.59
C VAL A 178 -10.17 29.62 -5.54
N PRO A 179 -10.93 28.68 -6.13
CA PRO A 179 -10.35 27.54 -6.85
C PRO A 179 -9.54 27.99 -8.07
N CYS A 180 -8.26 27.63 -8.10
CA CYS A 180 -7.33 28.06 -9.16
C CYS A 180 -7.22 29.59 -9.33
N GLY A 181 -7.58 30.39 -8.31
CA GLY A 181 -7.55 31.86 -8.37
C GLY A 181 -8.65 32.48 -9.25
N ILE A 182 -9.68 31.72 -9.59
CA ILE A 182 -10.79 32.16 -10.46
C ILE A 182 -12.02 32.43 -9.58
N ALA A 183 -12.26 33.69 -9.24
CA ALA A 183 -13.38 34.08 -8.36
C ALA A 183 -14.73 34.24 -9.09
N ASP A 184 -14.72 34.34 -10.42
CA ASP A 184 -15.88 34.67 -11.25
C ASP A 184 -16.52 33.44 -11.93
N LYS A 185 -16.07 32.21 -11.61
CA LYS A 185 -16.58 30.99 -12.23
C LYS A 185 -16.92 29.92 -11.20
N GLY A 186 -18.02 29.21 -11.45
CA GLY A 186 -18.51 28.15 -10.58
C GLY A 186 -17.72 26.84 -10.69
N VAL A 187 -17.94 25.96 -9.71
CA VAL A 187 -17.52 24.55 -9.71
C VAL A 187 -18.78 23.69 -9.74
N THR A 188 -18.74 22.54 -10.42
CA THR A 188 -19.85 21.60 -10.53
C THR A 188 -19.38 20.14 -10.40
N SER A 189 -20.29 19.18 -10.46
CA SER A 189 -20.04 17.73 -10.42
C SER A 189 -20.96 16.97 -11.37
N LEU A 190 -20.67 15.70 -11.66
CA LEU A 190 -21.58 14.84 -12.43
C LEU A 190 -22.98 14.79 -11.79
N ALA A 191 -23.05 14.58 -10.48
CA ALA A 191 -24.31 14.56 -9.74
C ALA A 191 -25.08 15.89 -9.83
N ALA A 192 -24.39 17.03 -9.71
CA ALA A 192 -25.02 18.36 -9.81
C ALA A 192 -25.53 18.67 -11.23
N GLU A 193 -24.92 18.09 -12.26
CA GLU A 193 -25.38 18.18 -13.66
C GLU A 193 -26.41 17.07 -14.00
N GLY A 194 -26.89 16.31 -13.01
CA GLY A 194 -27.95 15.31 -13.17
C GLY A 194 -27.51 13.95 -13.70
N ILE A 195 -26.19 13.67 -13.69
CA ILE A 195 -25.63 12.36 -14.05
C ILE A 195 -25.47 11.52 -12.78
N ASP A 196 -26.40 10.59 -12.56
CA ASP A 196 -26.36 9.61 -11.48
C ASP A 196 -25.48 8.42 -11.86
N VAL A 197 -24.24 8.40 -11.38
CA VAL A 197 -23.25 7.36 -11.69
C VAL A 197 -22.36 7.09 -10.49
N ASP A 198 -22.06 5.81 -10.24
CA ASP A 198 -21.15 5.41 -9.17
C ASP A 198 -19.66 5.64 -9.54
N MET A 199 -18.82 5.77 -8.52
CA MET A 199 -17.38 5.99 -8.66
C MET A 199 -16.70 4.89 -9.50
N ARG A 200 -17.19 3.65 -9.39
CA ARG A 200 -16.62 2.50 -10.11
C ARG A 200 -16.80 2.64 -11.61
N THR A 201 -17.99 3.02 -12.06
CA THR A 201 -18.30 3.25 -13.46
C THR A 201 -17.46 4.40 -14.02
N VAL A 202 -17.27 5.48 -13.25
CA VAL A 202 -16.38 6.58 -13.67
C VAL A 202 -14.93 6.09 -13.81
N VAL A 203 -14.43 5.33 -12.84
CA VAL A 203 -13.09 4.73 -12.90
C VAL A 203 -12.95 3.78 -14.09
N ASP A 204 -13.95 2.95 -14.37
CA ASP A 204 -13.94 2.04 -15.53
C ASP A 204 -13.78 2.81 -16.84
N ARG A 205 -14.51 3.93 -17.00
CA ARG A 205 -14.39 4.80 -18.19
C ARG A 205 -13.02 5.47 -18.27
N VAL A 206 -12.52 6.01 -17.16
CA VAL A 206 -11.19 6.63 -17.10
C VAL A 206 -10.11 5.62 -17.49
N VAL A 207 -10.15 4.40 -16.95
CA VAL A 207 -9.19 3.34 -17.27
C VAL A 207 -9.28 2.95 -18.74
N GLN A 208 -10.50 2.79 -19.28
CA GLN A 208 -10.71 2.46 -20.68
C GLN A 208 -10.09 3.49 -21.63
N HIS A 209 -10.31 4.79 -21.39
CA HIS A 209 -9.74 5.85 -22.21
C HIS A 209 -8.24 6.03 -22.00
N SER A 210 -7.77 5.90 -20.76
CA SER A 210 -6.34 5.96 -20.44
C SER A 210 -5.55 4.83 -21.11
N GLY A 211 -6.12 3.61 -21.15
CA GLY A 211 -5.52 2.46 -21.82
C GLY A 211 -5.30 2.71 -23.32
N LYS A 212 -6.27 3.33 -24.00
CA LYS A 212 -6.13 3.71 -25.43
C LYS A 212 -5.10 4.81 -25.65
N GLN A 213 -4.96 5.72 -24.69
CA GLN A 213 -4.12 6.92 -24.83
C GLN A 213 -2.66 6.67 -24.45
N TRP A 214 -2.39 5.88 -23.41
CA TRP A 214 -1.06 5.75 -22.80
C TRP A 214 -0.57 4.31 -22.65
N GLY A 215 -1.36 3.30 -23.00
CA GLY A 215 -1.00 1.89 -22.89
C GLY A 215 -0.98 1.15 -24.23
N THR A 216 -0.13 0.14 -24.34
CA THR A 216 -0.24 -0.91 -25.37
C THR A 216 -1.06 -2.10 -24.86
N SER A 217 -1.01 -2.34 -23.56
CA SER A 217 -1.85 -3.27 -22.81
C SER A 217 -2.23 -2.64 -21.46
N LEU A 218 -3.22 -3.22 -20.77
CA LEU A 218 -3.72 -2.74 -19.48
C LEU A 218 -3.52 -3.81 -18.42
N ASP A 219 -2.87 -3.45 -17.33
CA ASP A 219 -2.84 -4.21 -16.07
C ASP A 219 -3.64 -3.40 -15.05
N ARG A 220 -4.74 -3.97 -14.54
CA ARG A 220 -5.61 -3.32 -13.56
C ARG A 220 -5.67 -4.11 -12.26
N GLN A 221 -5.50 -3.40 -11.15
CA GLN A 221 -5.82 -3.92 -9.82
C GLN A 221 -6.61 -2.91 -9.00
N ASP A 222 -7.55 -3.42 -8.23
CA ASP A 222 -8.42 -2.60 -7.40
C ASP A 222 -8.35 -3.10 -5.95
N VAL A 223 -8.26 -2.17 -4.99
CA VAL A 223 -8.70 -2.47 -3.62
C VAL A 223 -10.21 -2.71 -3.62
N VAL A 224 -10.73 -3.37 -2.59
CA VAL A 224 -12.19 -3.61 -2.45
C VAL A 224 -12.95 -2.28 -2.55
N TRP A 225 -13.92 -2.24 -3.45
CA TRP A 225 -14.86 -1.13 -3.62
C TRP A 225 -15.76 -1.02 -2.38
N ARG A 226 -15.79 0.16 -1.75
CA ARG A 226 -16.72 0.44 -0.65
C ARG A 226 -17.82 1.36 -1.15
N GLU A 227 -19.06 0.91 -1.09
CA GLU A 227 -20.21 1.69 -1.55
C GLU A 227 -20.81 2.62 -0.48
N ARG A 228 -20.30 2.64 0.78
CA ARG A 228 -20.89 3.48 1.85
C ARG A 228 -19.88 4.06 2.85
N VAL A 229 -20.20 5.29 3.30
CA VAL A 229 -19.47 6.10 4.31
C VAL A 229 -19.60 5.51 5.73
N GLU A 230 -20.61 4.68 5.98
CA GLU A 230 -21.06 4.28 7.32
C GLU A 230 -20.89 2.78 7.60
N ASP A 231 -19.77 2.18 7.19
CA ASP A 231 -19.42 0.84 7.68
C ASP A 231 -18.96 0.92 9.15
N LEU A 232 -19.92 1.24 10.03
CA LEU A 232 -19.86 1.33 11.50
C LEU A 232 -19.68 -0.04 12.17
N THR A 233 -19.16 -1.03 11.46
CA THR A 233 -18.74 -2.31 12.03
C THR A 233 -17.39 -2.32 12.79
N PRO A 234 -16.87 -1.22 13.42
CA PRO A 234 -15.79 -1.35 14.40
C PRO A 234 -16.17 -1.73 15.84
N PHE A 235 -17.46 -1.75 16.25
CA PHE A 235 -17.79 -1.98 17.67
C PHE A 235 -19.03 -2.89 17.92
N SER A 236 -18.98 -4.15 17.52
CA SER A 236 -19.71 -5.20 18.25
C SER A 236 -18.76 -5.89 19.23
N ARG A 237 -18.67 -5.33 20.44
CA ARG A 237 -18.04 -6.03 21.57
C ARG A 237 -18.96 -7.19 21.96
N GLY A 238 -18.48 -8.42 21.83
CA GLY A 238 -18.79 -9.47 22.80
C GLY A 238 -20.10 -10.23 22.70
N GLU A 239 -20.90 -10.12 21.64
CA GLU A 239 -21.99 -11.07 21.41
C GLU A 239 -21.52 -12.14 20.43
N GLY A 240 -21.83 -13.41 20.73
CA GLY A 240 -21.47 -14.59 19.91
C GLY A 240 -22.08 -14.52 18.50
N PRO A 241 -22.36 -15.65 17.83
CA PRO A 241 -23.02 -15.59 16.53
C PRO A 241 -24.43 -15.00 16.72
N GLY A 242 -24.54 -13.68 16.55
CA GLY A 242 -25.79 -12.95 16.61
C GLY A 242 -26.72 -13.49 15.55
N VAL A 243 -27.96 -13.75 15.95
CA VAL A 243 -29.02 -14.25 15.07
C VAL A 243 -29.24 -13.21 13.97
N ALA A 244 -29.30 -13.67 12.72
CA ALA A 244 -29.47 -12.83 11.54
C ALA A 244 -30.70 -11.91 11.72
N ALA A 245 -30.44 -10.60 11.77
CA ALA A 245 -31.50 -9.60 11.66
C ALA A 245 -31.98 -9.60 10.21
N GLY A 246 -33.06 -10.33 9.95
CA GLY A 246 -33.76 -10.27 8.67
C GLY A 246 -34.43 -8.91 8.50
N THR A 247 -34.06 -8.17 7.46
CA THR A 247 -34.93 -7.18 6.84
C THR A 247 -35.63 -7.85 5.65
N PRO A 248 -36.97 -7.84 5.58
CA PRO A 248 -37.66 -8.26 4.36
C PRO A 248 -37.41 -7.20 3.27
N ASP A 249 -37.22 -7.65 2.03
CA ASP A 249 -37.09 -6.85 0.79
C ASP A 249 -35.69 -6.60 0.18
N SER A 250 -34.69 -7.42 0.50
CA SER A 250 -33.57 -7.64 -0.42
C SER A 250 -33.67 -9.06 -0.98
N PRO A 251 -33.60 -9.30 -2.30
CA PRO A 251 -33.55 -10.66 -2.83
C PRO A 251 -32.32 -11.35 -2.23
N LEU A 252 -32.57 -12.31 -1.34
CA LEU A 252 -31.57 -13.19 -0.79
C LEU A 252 -31.02 -14.00 -1.96
N VAL A 253 -29.81 -13.66 -2.40
CA VAL A 253 -28.98 -14.62 -3.10
C VAL A 253 -28.72 -15.72 -2.07
N ASP A 254 -29.14 -16.95 -2.36
CA ASP A 254 -28.84 -18.09 -1.49
C ASP A 254 -27.34 -18.07 -1.17
N PRO A 255 -26.95 -18.16 0.12
CA PRO A 255 -25.54 -18.18 0.47
C PRO A 255 -24.92 -19.39 -0.24
N PRO A 256 -23.77 -19.22 -0.94
CA PRO A 256 -23.06 -20.35 -1.51
C PRO A 256 -22.74 -21.34 -0.37
N ASP A 257 -22.82 -22.63 -0.68
CA ASP A 257 -22.58 -23.74 0.25
C ASP A 257 -21.38 -23.46 1.18
N SER A 258 -21.67 -23.05 2.41
CA SER A 258 -20.68 -22.56 3.37
C SER A 258 -19.98 -23.70 4.12
N SER A 259 -20.23 -24.96 3.73
CA SER A 259 -19.59 -26.13 4.32
C SER A 259 -18.06 -26.06 4.22
N HIS A 260 -17.51 -25.32 3.25
CA HIS A 260 -16.08 -25.17 2.97
C HIS A 260 -15.28 -24.23 3.92
N LEU A 261 -15.95 -23.49 4.82
CA LEU A 261 -15.33 -22.50 5.71
C LEU A 261 -15.50 -22.83 7.20
N GLU A 262 -15.60 -24.10 7.55
CA GLU A 262 -15.84 -24.57 8.91
C GLU A 262 -14.79 -23.99 9.90
N GLY A 263 -15.25 -23.36 10.98
CA GLY A 263 -14.41 -22.67 11.97
C GLY A 263 -14.04 -21.21 11.65
N THR A 264 -14.39 -20.68 10.47
CA THR A 264 -14.16 -19.29 10.10
C THR A 264 -15.31 -18.39 10.54
N SER A 265 -15.04 -17.23 11.15
CA SER A 265 -16.11 -16.32 11.59
C SER A 265 -16.89 -15.73 10.41
N VAL A 266 -18.20 -15.52 10.57
CA VAL A 266 -19.09 -14.90 9.57
C VAL A 266 -18.52 -13.57 9.05
N ARG A 267 -17.91 -12.77 9.94
CA ARG A 267 -17.27 -11.49 9.58
C ARG A 267 -16.10 -11.67 8.62
N ILE A 268 -15.26 -12.68 8.83
CA ILE A 268 -14.13 -12.98 7.94
C ILE A 268 -14.67 -13.47 6.59
N SER A 269 -15.66 -14.37 6.61
CA SER A 269 -16.28 -14.89 5.38
C SER A 269 -16.91 -13.78 4.53
N GLY A 270 -17.62 -12.82 5.15
CA GLY A 270 -18.17 -11.66 4.44
C GLY A 270 -17.09 -10.81 3.77
N ARG A 271 -15.99 -10.51 4.48
CA ARG A 271 -14.85 -9.76 3.92
C ARG A 271 -14.10 -10.52 2.82
N LEU A 272 -14.01 -11.85 2.91
CA LEU A 272 -13.44 -12.68 1.86
C LEU A 272 -14.33 -12.64 0.60
N ALA A 273 -15.65 -12.74 0.77
CA ALA A 273 -16.60 -12.65 -0.33
C ALA A 273 -16.57 -11.28 -1.02
N GLU A 274 -16.48 -10.18 -0.27
CA GLU A 274 -16.25 -8.83 -0.81
C GLU A 274 -14.96 -8.75 -1.66
N ALA A 275 -13.94 -9.50 -1.26
CA ALA A 275 -12.68 -9.62 -1.99
C ALA A 275 -12.71 -10.71 -3.07
N GLY A 276 -13.87 -11.31 -3.39
CA GLY A 276 -14.00 -12.34 -4.43
C GLY A 276 -13.52 -13.74 -4.04
N VAL A 277 -13.19 -13.98 -2.77
CA VAL A 277 -12.78 -15.30 -2.26
C VAL A 277 -13.98 -16.01 -1.64
N THR A 278 -14.55 -16.95 -2.37
CA THR A 278 -15.76 -17.68 -1.97
C THR A 278 -15.50 -19.13 -1.55
N SER A 279 -14.28 -19.63 -1.75
CA SER A 279 -13.88 -21.00 -1.42
C SER A 279 -12.57 -21.02 -0.63
N GLY A 280 -12.33 -22.13 0.08
CA GLY A 280 -11.12 -22.34 0.84
C GLY A 280 -10.95 -23.80 1.25
N LEU A 281 -9.73 -24.16 1.63
CA LEU A 281 -9.40 -25.46 2.16
C LEU A 281 -9.91 -25.59 3.60
N GLN A 282 -10.38 -26.78 3.94
CA GLN A 282 -10.70 -27.13 5.31
C GLN A 282 -9.44 -27.10 6.17
N ILE A 283 -9.57 -26.74 7.45
CA ILE A 283 -8.42 -26.79 8.35
C ILE A 283 -7.87 -28.22 8.52
N SER A 284 -8.72 -29.23 8.30
CA SER A 284 -8.35 -30.65 8.28
C SER A 284 -7.67 -31.11 6.98
N SER A 285 -7.65 -30.27 5.94
CA SER A 285 -6.98 -30.60 4.69
C SER A 285 -5.49 -30.86 4.93
N ARG A 286 -5.03 -32.03 4.51
CA ARG A 286 -3.63 -32.44 4.68
C ARG A 286 -2.71 -31.50 3.91
N LYS A 287 -1.67 -31.01 4.60
CA LYS A 287 -0.60 -30.23 3.96
C LYS A 287 0.12 -31.09 2.91
N PRO A 288 0.44 -30.54 1.73
CA PRO A 288 1.23 -31.24 0.73
C PRO A 288 2.60 -31.68 1.27
N ASP A 289 3.20 -32.69 0.66
CA ASP A 289 4.44 -33.27 1.16
C ASP A 289 5.63 -32.30 1.07
N TRP A 290 5.64 -31.38 0.11
CA TRP A 290 6.66 -30.32 -0.02
C TRP A 290 6.58 -29.23 1.07
N MET A 291 5.51 -29.20 1.88
CA MET A 291 5.37 -28.28 3.01
C MET A 291 5.98 -28.83 4.31
N ARG A 292 6.57 -30.02 4.29
CA ARG A 292 7.14 -30.66 5.48
C ARG A 292 8.56 -30.17 5.72
N VAL A 293 8.82 -29.73 6.95
CA VAL A 293 10.16 -29.34 7.40
C VAL A 293 10.71 -30.38 8.36
N LYS A 294 12.02 -30.64 8.29
CA LYS A 294 12.72 -31.47 9.27
C LYS A 294 13.10 -30.59 10.46
N ALA A 295 12.59 -30.92 11.64
CA ALA A 295 13.00 -30.24 12.87
C ALA A 295 14.39 -30.74 13.29
N ASP A 296 15.29 -29.80 13.62
CA ASP A 296 16.62 -30.10 14.15
C ASP A 296 16.87 -29.33 15.45
N MET A 297 16.78 -30.02 16.58
CA MET A 297 17.03 -29.44 17.90
C MET A 297 18.50 -29.61 18.30
N GLY A 298 19.39 -29.09 17.46
CA GLY A 298 20.84 -29.14 17.65
C GLY A 298 21.34 -28.32 18.86
N PRO A 299 22.66 -28.38 19.17
CA PRO A 299 23.28 -27.62 20.24
C PRO A 299 23.11 -26.09 20.09
N GLU A 300 23.28 -25.56 18.88
CA GLU A 300 23.11 -24.12 18.60
C GLU A 300 21.69 -23.65 18.89
N TYR A 301 20.67 -24.40 18.45
CA TYR A 301 19.27 -24.10 18.79
C TYR A 301 19.06 -23.96 20.31
N ARG A 302 19.60 -24.91 21.10
CA ARG A 302 19.47 -24.85 22.57
C ARG A 302 20.26 -23.68 23.18
N ARG A 303 21.44 -23.37 22.63
CA ARG A 303 22.29 -22.24 23.06
C ARG A 303 21.54 -20.93 22.87
N LEU A 304 21.07 -20.65 21.66
CA LEU A 304 20.37 -19.41 21.33
C LEU A 304 19.07 -19.27 22.13
N LYS A 305 18.31 -20.36 22.28
CA LYS A 305 17.10 -20.37 23.12
C LYS A 305 17.38 -20.03 24.59
N SER A 306 18.51 -20.49 25.13
CA SER A 306 18.92 -20.15 26.49
C SER A 306 19.29 -18.68 26.63
N VAL A 307 19.97 -18.10 25.63
CA VAL A 307 20.33 -16.67 25.62
C VAL A 307 19.08 -15.79 25.58
N MET A 308 18.14 -16.05 24.67
CA MET A 308 16.87 -15.31 24.57
C MET A 308 16.14 -15.26 25.91
N ARG A 309 15.98 -16.43 26.55
CA ARG A 309 15.31 -16.54 27.86
C ARG A 309 16.05 -15.82 28.98
N SER A 310 17.38 -15.83 28.96
CA SER A 310 18.17 -15.16 30.00
C SER A 310 18.09 -13.63 29.94
N LEU A 311 17.78 -13.09 28.76
CA LEU A 311 17.67 -11.65 28.51
C LEU A 311 16.22 -11.16 28.49
N ASP A 312 15.25 -12.04 28.77
CA ASP A 312 13.82 -11.75 28.71
C ASP A 312 13.40 -11.15 27.36
N LEU A 313 13.95 -11.70 26.28
CA LEU A 313 13.68 -11.26 24.90
C LEU A 313 12.70 -12.21 24.21
N VAL A 314 11.86 -11.62 23.36
CA VAL A 314 10.89 -12.33 22.54
C VAL A 314 11.40 -12.40 21.09
N THR A 315 11.20 -13.56 20.44
CA THR A 315 11.51 -13.72 19.01
C THR A 315 10.24 -14.02 18.25
N VAL A 316 10.09 -13.40 17.08
CA VAL A 316 8.99 -13.76 16.16
C VAL A 316 9.13 -15.20 15.68
N CYS A 317 10.35 -15.76 15.69
CA CYS A 317 10.60 -17.14 15.33
C CYS A 317 9.82 -18.12 16.22
N GLU A 318 9.76 -17.85 17.52
CA GLU A 318 8.99 -18.64 18.49
C GLU A 318 7.50 -18.24 18.47
N GLU A 319 7.19 -16.94 18.57
CA GLU A 319 5.81 -16.45 18.68
C GLU A 319 4.95 -16.70 17.44
N ALA A 320 5.55 -16.66 16.24
CA ALA A 320 4.84 -16.94 15.00
C ALA A 320 4.91 -18.43 14.58
N GLY A 321 5.53 -19.30 15.40
CA GLY A 321 5.67 -20.72 15.09
C GLY A 321 6.46 -20.99 13.81
N CYS A 322 7.58 -20.29 13.62
CA CYS A 322 8.35 -20.31 12.38
C CYS A 322 8.93 -21.72 12.11
N PRO A 323 8.64 -22.32 10.93
CA PRO A 323 9.19 -23.63 10.61
C PRO A 323 10.71 -23.60 10.32
N ASN A 324 11.27 -22.42 10.04
CA ASN A 324 12.67 -22.25 9.62
C ASN A 324 13.62 -21.90 10.78
N ILE A 325 13.11 -21.89 12.03
CA ILE A 325 13.89 -21.44 13.20
C ILE A 325 15.24 -22.15 13.33
N PHE A 326 15.29 -23.46 13.02
CA PHE A 326 16.49 -24.26 13.11
C PHE A 326 17.56 -23.88 12.08
N ASP A 327 17.13 -23.55 10.86
CA ASP A 327 18.02 -23.23 9.74
C ASP A 327 18.64 -21.83 9.94
N CYS A 328 17.80 -20.83 10.20
CA CYS A 328 18.26 -19.45 10.41
C CYS A 328 19.25 -19.32 11.58
N TRP A 329 18.96 -20.00 12.69
CA TRP A 329 19.79 -19.93 13.89
C TRP A 329 21.15 -20.62 13.69
N ASN A 330 21.22 -21.66 12.85
CA ASN A 330 22.48 -22.29 12.48
C ASN A 330 23.30 -21.43 11.50
N ASP A 331 22.66 -20.57 10.70
CA ASP A 331 23.31 -19.62 9.78
C ASP A 331 23.76 -18.30 10.46
N GLY A 332 23.70 -18.22 11.80
CA GLY A 332 24.08 -17.02 12.54
C GLY A 332 23.14 -15.83 12.32
N THR A 333 21.85 -16.11 12.06
CA THR A 333 20.80 -15.10 11.89
C THR A 333 19.67 -15.32 12.89
N ALA A 334 19.19 -14.26 13.52
CA ALA A 334 18.01 -14.31 14.39
C ALA A 334 17.11 -13.08 14.19
N THR A 335 15.82 -13.28 14.45
CA THR A 335 14.81 -12.21 14.37
C THR A 335 14.26 -11.88 15.74
N PHE A 336 14.60 -10.69 16.24
CA PHE A 336 14.16 -10.14 17.51
C PHE A 336 12.84 -9.40 17.31
N MET A 337 11.87 -9.61 18.22
CA MET A 337 10.63 -8.83 18.23
C MET A 337 10.68 -7.83 19.38
N ILE A 338 10.76 -6.55 19.05
CA ILE A 338 10.78 -5.44 20.00
C ILE A 338 9.40 -4.78 20.15
N CYS A 339 9.28 -3.84 21.09
CA CYS A 339 8.04 -3.19 21.48
C CYS A 339 7.02 -4.10 22.18
N GLY A 340 7.50 -5.25 22.69
CA GLY A 340 6.70 -6.25 23.40
C GLY A 340 6.01 -7.29 22.51
N GLU A 341 5.15 -8.11 23.13
CA GLU A 341 4.47 -9.26 22.50
C GLU A 341 2.99 -8.99 22.12
N ARG A 342 2.44 -7.83 22.54
CA ARG A 342 1.05 -7.44 22.32
C ARG A 342 0.95 -6.37 21.27
N CYS A 343 0.17 -6.62 20.22
CA CYS A 343 0.00 -5.73 19.08
C CYS A 343 -1.32 -4.94 19.19
N THR A 344 -1.30 -3.66 18.79
CA THR A 344 -2.52 -2.83 18.69
C THR A 344 -3.41 -3.22 17.51
N ARG A 345 -2.92 -4.06 16.59
CA ARG A 345 -3.60 -4.44 15.34
C ARG A 345 -3.89 -5.92 15.27
N LYS A 346 -4.96 -6.26 14.54
CA LYS A 346 -5.43 -7.63 14.30
C LYS A 346 -5.42 -7.98 12.82
N CYS A 347 -4.26 -8.36 12.29
CA CYS A 347 -4.15 -8.89 10.94
C CYS A 347 -4.78 -10.29 10.88
N GLY A 348 -5.51 -10.60 9.80
CA GLY A 348 -6.24 -11.86 9.67
C GLY A 348 -5.36 -13.11 9.58
N PHE A 349 -4.07 -12.95 9.29
CA PHE A 349 -3.08 -14.03 9.14
C PHE A 349 -2.08 -14.12 10.32
N CYS A 350 -2.02 -13.11 11.18
CA CYS A 350 -0.93 -12.96 12.15
C CYS A 350 -1.28 -13.62 13.49
N LEU A 351 -0.38 -14.47 14.01
CA LEU A 351 -0.57 -15.18 15.28
C LEU A 351 -0.26 -14.30 16.51
N VAL A 352 0.43 -13.17 16.33
CA VAL A 352 0.79 -12.27 17.44
C VAL A 352 -0.49 -11.76 18.11
N ASP A 353 -0.46 -11.78 19.44
CA ASP A 353 -1.60 -11.48 20.27
C ASP A 353 -2.04 -10.01 20.16
N THR A 354 -3.34 -9.79 19.93
CA THR A 354 -3.92 -8.45 19.84
C THR A 354 -4.51 -8.03 21.18
N ARG A 355 -3.78 -7.19 21.92
CA ARG A 355 -4.21 -6.59 23.20
C ARG A 355 -3.57 -5.22 23.38
N HIS A 356 -4.05 -4.45 24.35
CA HIS A 356 -3.39 -3.21 24.74
C HIS A 356 -1.93 -3.52 25.18
N PRO A 357 -0.92 -2.90 24.56
CA PRO A 357 0.48 -3.15 24.90
C PRO A 357 0.83 -2.69 26.31
N GLU A 358 1.92 -3.23 26.85
CA GLU A 358 2.55 -2.69 28.03
C GLU A 358 3.43 -1.47 27.67
N ALA A 359 3.91 -0.74 28.68
CA ALA A 359 4.86 0.33 28.46
C ALA A 359 6.14 -0.23 27.79
N LEU A 360 6.78 0.56 26.92
CA LEU A 360 8.07 0.19 26.37
C LEU A 360 9.09 0.00 27.49
N ASP A 361 9.85 -1.09 27.42
CA ASP A 361 11.01 -1.28 28.29
C ASP A 361 12.18 -0.45 27.75
N PRO A 362 12.63 0.61 28.45
CA PRO A 362 13.74 1.44 27.99
C PRO A 362 15.08 0.67 27.93
N GLY A 363 15.18 -0.48 28.60
CA GLY A 363 16.35 -1.37 28.53
C GLY A 363 16.33 -2.35 27.34
N GLU A 364 15.21 -2.48 26.61
CA GLU A 364 15.06 -3.45 25.51
C GLU A 364 16.13 -3.28 24.41
N PRO A 365 16.46 -2.06 23.92
CA PRO A 365 17.51 -1.86 22.93
C PRO A 365 18.87 -2.44 23.36
N ALA A 366 19.27 -2.19 24.61
CA ALA A 366 20.54 -2.67 25.16
C ALA A 366 20.55 -4.20 25.33
N LYS A 367 19.42 -4.80 25.72
CA LYS A 367 19.26 -6.25 25.82
C LYS A 367 19.36 -6.92 24.44
N VAL A 368 18.73 -6.37 23.41
CA VAL A 368 18.83 -6.88 22.03
C VAL A 368 20.29 -6.82 21.56
N ALA A 369 20.98 -5.70 21.78
CA ALA A 369 22.38 -5.56 21.42
C ALA A 369 23.30 -6.54 22.16
N GLU A 370 23.06 -6.78 23.46
CA GLU A 370 23.76 -7.81 24.23
C GLU A 370 23.50 -9.22 23.68
N ALA A 371 22.28 -9.50 23.22
CA ALA A 371 21.95 -10.78 22.62
C ALA A 371 22.71 -11.00 21.30
N VAL A 372 22.72 -9.99 20.42
CA VAL A 372 23.45 -10.00 19.15
C VAL A 372 24.95 -10.27 19.38
N GLU A 373 25.56 -9.60 20.37
CA GLU A 373 26.96 -9.81 20.75
C GLU A 373 27.20 -11.23 21.29
N LYS A 374 26.42 -11.69 22.28
CA LYS A 374 26.58 -13.03 22.91
C LYS A 374 26.38 -14.18 21.92
N MET A 375 25.55 -13.96 20.91
CA MET A 375 25.28 -14.94 19.87
C MET A 375 26.27 -14.88 18.71
N GLU A 376 27.12 -13.85 18.67
CA GLU A 376 28.08 -13.60 17.58
C GLU A 376 27.39 -13.53 16.21
N LEU A 377 26.23 -12.85 16.13
CA LEU A 377 25.47 -12.77 14.88
C LEU A 377 26.15 -11.81 13.89
N ASP A 378 26.29 -12.26 12.65
CA ASP A 378 26.70 -11.41 11.52
C ASP A 378 25.55 -10.52 11.03
N TYR A 379 24.31 -10.99 11.22
CA TYR A 379 23.11 -10.37 10.67
C TYR A 379 21.97 -10.46 11.68
N ALA A 380 21.47 -9.31 12.14
CA ALA A 380 20.36 -9.21 13.06
C ALA A 380 19.12 -8.66 12.33
N VAL A 381 18.01 -9.38 12.42
CA VAL A 381 16.70 -8.86 11.99
C VAL A 381 15.96 -8.38 13.23
N VAL A 382 15.49 -7.14 13.21
CA VAL A 382 14.69 -6.55 14.29
C VAL A 382 13.31 -6.25 13.73
N THR A 383 12.27 -6.87 14.28
CA THR A 383 10.88 -6.58 13.94
C THR A 383 10.14 -6.00 15.14
N MET A 384 8.98 -5.40 14.91
CA MET A 384 8.17 -4.78 15.95
C MET A 384 6.70 -5.17 15.82
N VAL A 385 6.00 -5.19 16.95
CA VAL A 385 4.54 -5.10 16.95
C VAL A 385 4.10 -3.67 16.59
N ALA A 386 2.86 -3.52 16.11
CA ALA A 386 2.31 -2.18 15.92
C ALA A 386 2.01 -1.54 17.29
N ARG A 387 2.43 -0.27 17.45
CA ARG A 387 2.26 0.54 18.65
C ARG A 387 1.44 1.79 18.35
N ASP A 388 0.20 1.58 17.89
CA ASP A 388 -0.71 2.71 17.59
C ASP A 388 -1.07 3.55 18.83
N ASP A 389 -0.76 3.06 20.04
CA ASP A 389 -0.87 3.75 21.32
C ASP A 389 0.22 4.82 21.54
N LEU A 390 1.34 4.73 20.82
CA LEU A 390 2.42 5.71 20.86
C LEU A 390 2.26 6.76 19.75
N ALA A 391 2.73 7.98 20.02
CA ALA A 391 2.65 9.09 19.06
C ALA A 391 3.50 8.82 17.80
N ASP A 392 4.71 8.27 17.99
CA ASP A 392 5.67 7.95 16.93
C ASP A 392 5.54 6.51 16.39
N GLY A 393 4.52 5.77 16.86
CA GLY A 393 4.33 4.35 16.49
C GLY A 393 5.45 3.41 16.94
N GLY A 394 6.36 3.83 17.82
CA GLY A 394 7.55 3.06 18.25
C GLY A 394 8.80 3.30 17.39
N ALA A 395 8.79 4.30 16.51
CA ALA A 395 9.90 4.60 15.62
C ALA A 395 11.22 4.91 16.33
N GLN A 396 11.19 5.70 17.40
CA GLN A 396 12.40 6.03 18.17
C GLN A 396 13.00 4.77 18.80
N HIS A 397 12.17 3.84 19.25
CA HIS A 397 12.60 2.59 19.88
C HIS A 397 13.32 1.65 18.88
N VAL A 398 12.86 1.64 17.62
CA VAL A 398 13.56 0.95 16.52
C VAL A 398 14.92 1.59 16.27
N ALA A 399 14.99 2.93 16.18
CA ALA A 399 16.24 3.66 15.97
C ALA A 399 17.25 3.42 17.10
N ASP A 400 16.81 3.48 18.35
CA ASP A 400 17.63 3.21 19.53
C ASP A 400 18.18 1.78 19.54
N THR A 401 17.38 0.81 19.07
CA THR A 401 17.81 -0.59 18.92
C THR A 401 18.89 -0.75 17.86
N ILE A 402 18.75 -0.08 16.70
CA ILE A 402 19.79 -0.08 15.66
C ILE A 402 21.11 0.48 16.22
N HIS A 403 21.06 1.62 16.90
CA HIS A 403 22.25 2.25 17.47
C HIS A 403 22.90 1.38 18.55
N ALA A 404 22.11 0.81 19.47
CA ALA A 404 22.61 -0.08 20.52
C ALA A 404 23.33 -1.31 19.93
N ILE A 405 22.77 -1.94 18.89
CA ILE A 405 23.41 -3.07 18.22
C ILE A 405 24.76 -2.64 17.62
N ARG A 406 24.79 -1.52 16.90
CA ARG A 406 26.01 -1.02 16.24
C ARG A 406 27.09 -0.61 17.21
N ASP A 407 26.73 -0.04 18.35
CA ASP A 407 27.69 0.36 19.38
C ASP A 407 28.40 -0.85 20.01
N ARG A 408 27.70 -1.99 20.14
CA ARG A 408 28.27 -3.22 20.73
C ARG A 408 28.91 -4.14 19.71
N GLN A 409 28.30 -4.28 18.53
CA GLN A 409 28.78 -5.14 17.45
C GLN A 409 28.80 -4.37 16.11
N PRO A 410 29.82 -3.53 15.87
CA PRO A 410 29.88 -2.67 14.68
C PRO A 410 29.94 -3.44 13.34
N ALA A 411 30.35 -4.71 13.38
CA ALA A 411 30.42 -5.55 12.18
C ALA A 411 29.06 -6.18 11.81
N ALA A 412 28.09 -6.22 12.73
CA ALA A 412 26.78 -6.81 12.47
C ALA A 412 25.95 -5.91 11.54
N ARG A 413 25.32 -6.55 10.56
CA ARG A 413 24.32 -5.92 9.69
C ARG A 413 22.96 -5.92 10.39
N VAL A 414 22.19 -4.84 10.22
CA VAL A 414 20.87 -4.71 10.86
C VAL A 414 19.78 -4.51 9.81
N GLU A 415 18.88 -5.49 9.71
CA GLU A 415 17.60 -5.35 8.99
C GLU A 415 16.49 -5.00 9.96
N VAL A 416 15.66 -4.03 9.62
CA VAL A 416 14.46 -3.70 10.40
C VAL A 416 13.18 -4.01 9.64
N LEU A 417 12.31 -4.85 10.20
CA LEU A 417 10.96 -5.12 9.70
C LEU A 417 9.92 -4.31 10.50
N ILE A 418 9.49 -3.20 9.93
CA ILE A 418 8.73 -2.17 10.64
C ILE A 418 7.22 -2.23 10.38
N SER A 419 6.45 -1.71 11.33
CA SER A 419 5.05 -1.34 11.07
C SER A 419 4.97 -0.17 10.08
N ASP A 420 3.77 0.17 9.60
CA ASP A 420 3.62 1.33 8.70
C ASP A 420 3.70 2.68 9.43
N CYS A 421 3.83 2.70 10.76
CA CYS A 421 3.80 3.91 11.61
C CYS A 421 2.63 4.85 11.27
N LYS A 422 1.49 4.28 10.85
CA LYS A 422 0.30 5.00 10.33
C LYS A 422 0.58 5.90 9.11
N GLY A 423 1.75 5.76 8.49
CA GLY A 423 2.21 6.58 7.37
C GLY A 423 2.80 7.92 7.81
N ASP A 424 3.05 8.11 9.11
CA ASP A 424 3.59 9.35 9.65
C ASP A 424 5.02 9.61 9.14
N PRO A 425 5.26 10.68 8.35
CA PRO A 425 6.55 10.93 7.77
C PRO A 425 7.66 11.15 8.80
N GLU A 426 7.37 11.83 9.91
CA GLU A 426 8.37 12.13 10.95
C GLU A 426 8.86 10.85 11.63
N SER A 427 7.94 9.96 11.99
CA SER A 427 8.25 8.64 12.55
C SER A 427 9.06 7.77 11.57
N LEU A 428 8.68 7.75 10.29
CA LEU A 428 9.43 7.01 9.28
C LEU A 428 10.84 7.59 9.06
N ASP A 429 10.97 8.92 9.10
CA ASP A 429 12.26 9.60 8.96
C ASP A 429 13.19 9.32 10.14
N VAL A 430 12.68 9.17 11.37
CA VAL A 430 13.49 8.74 12.53
C VAL A 430 14.15 7.38 12.25
N ILE A 431 13.40 6.41 11.72
CA ILE A 431 13.93 5.09 11.37
C ILE A 431 14.91 5.19 10.19
N ASN A 432 14.56 5.96 9.15
CA ASN A 432 15.41 6.12 7.97
C ASN A 432 16.76 6.76 8.31
N HIS A 433 16.77 7.75 9.20
CA HIS A 433 17.99 8.42 9.67
C HIS A 433 18.87 7.55 10.57
N ALA A 434 18.32 6.52 11.22
CA ALA A 434 19.11 5.50 11.91
C ALA A 434 19.88 4.58 10.95
N ARG A 435 19.61 4.69 9.64
CA ARG A 435 20.32 4.02 8.54
C ARG A 435 20.41 2.50 8.71
N PRO A 436 19.31 1.74 8.87
CA PRO A 436 19.41 0.27 8.85
C PRO A 436 20.06 -0.21 7.55
N ASP A 437 20.73 -1.36 7.57
CA ASP A 437 21.33 -1.95 6.37
C ASP A 437 20.26 -2.39 5.37
N VAL A 438 19.11 -2.87 5.87
CA VAL A 438 17.89 -3.14 5.09
C VAL A 438 16.67 -2.60 5.84
N LEU A 439 15.83 -1.81 5.16
CA LEU A 439 14.51 -1.44 5.65
C LEU A 439 13.45 -2.33 5.00
N ASN A 440 12.80 -3.13 5.83
CA ASN A 440 11.77 -4.08 5.43
C ASN A 440 10.39 -3.60 5.89
N HIS A 441 9.44 -3.51 4.96
CA HIS A 441 8.03 -3.31 5.28
C HIS A 441 7.17 -4.19 4.37
N ASN A 442 6.46 -5.14 4.96
CA ASN A 442 5.71 -6.11 4.17
C ASN A 442 4.39 -5.53 3.64
N ILE A 443 4.17 -5.71 2.34
CA ILE A 443 2.87 -5.48 1.71
C ILE A 443 1.89 -6.63 2.01
N GLU A 444 2.42 -7.83 2.22
CA GLU A 444 1.75 -9.10 2.57
C GLU A 444 0.83 -9.70 1.51
N THR A 445 0.03 -8.91 0.79
CA THR A 445 -0.94 -9.47 -0.17
C THR A 445 -1.37 -8.44 -1.23
N VAL A 446 -2.15 -8.90 -2.20
CA VAL A 446 -2.66 -8.12 -3.33
C VAL A 446 -3.75 -7.11 -2.89
N PRO A 447 -4.00 -6.02 -3.63
CA PRO A 447 -4.90 -4.93 -3.25
C PRO A 447 -6.28 -5.36 -2.75
N ARG A 448 -6.96 -6.28 -3.44
CA ARG A 448 -8.31 -6.73 -3.04
C ARG A 448 -8.33 -7.49 -1.72
N LEU A 449 -7.23 -8.13 -1.34
CA LEU A 449 -7.14 -8.89 -0.08
C LEU A 449 -6.66 -8.04 1.11
N GLN A 450 -6.15 -6.83 0.87
CA GLN A 450 -5.57 -5.98 1.92
C GLN A 450 -6.53 -5.72 3.08
N ARG A 451 -7.81 -5.45 2.81
CA ARG A 451 -8.77 -5.16 3.88
C ARG A 451 -9.03 -6.37 4.78
N VAL A 452 -9.16 -7.55 4.19
CA VAL A 452 -9.48 -8.77 4.92
C VAL A 452 -8.25 -9.30 5.66
N ALA A 453 -7.06 -9.18 5.06
CA ALA A 453 -5.79 -9.59 5.65
C ALA A 453 -5.23 -8.58 6.67
N ARG A 454 -5.34 -7.27 6.39
CA ARG A 454 -4.73 -6.18 7.17
C ARG A 454 -5.71 -5.01 7.35
N PRO A 455 -6.76 -5.16 8.17
CA PRO A 455 -7.84 -4.17 8.28
C PRO A 455 -7.40 -2.79 8.76
N SER A 456 -6.23 -2.70 9.42
CA SER A 456 -5.64 -1.45 9.91
C SER A 456 -4.52 -0.91 9.01
N ALA A 457 -4.17 -1.61 7.93
CA ALA A 457 -3.16 -1.18 6.95
C ALA A 457 -3.81 -0.76 5.64
N SER A 458 -3.02 -0.16 4.74
CA SER A 458 -3.44 0.20 3.38
C SER A 458 -2.37 -0.21 2.38
N TYR A 459 -2.80 -0.70 1.20
CA TYR A 459 -1.91 -1.01 0.09
C TYR A 459 -1.06 0.19 -0.31
N ALA A 460 -1.73 1.32 -0.60
CA ALA A 460 -1.09 2.56 -1.00
C ALA A 460 -0.13 3.10 0.07
N ARG A 461 -0.51 3.01 1.35
CA ARG A 461 0.35 3.42 2.45
C ARG A 461 1.58 2.54 2.60
N SER A 462 1.43 1.22 2.43
CA SER A 462 2.55 0.29 2.49
C SER A 462 3.56 0.57 1.36
N LEU A 463 3.07 0.83 0.15
CA LEU A 463 3.90 1.27 -0.97
C LEU A 463 4.56 2.63 -0.69
N ALA A 464 3.84 3.57 -0.08
CA ALA A 464 4.38 4.89 0.29
C ALA A 464 5.51 4.80 1.33
N VAL A 465 5.39 3.91 2.32
CA VAL A 465 6.47 3.62 3.30
C VAL A 465 7.74 3.15 2.59
N LEU A 466 7.61 2.17 1.70
CA LEU A 466 8.72 1.62 0.93
C LEU A 466 9.34 2.66 -0.02
N ALA A 467 8.50 3.45 -0.71
CA ALA A 467 8.96 4.51 -1.58
C ALA A 467 9.77 5.58 -0.82
N ARG A 468 9.37 5.93 0.41
CA ARG A 468 10.14 6.86 1.28
C ARG A 468 11.50 6.28 1.66
N ALA A 469 11.55 5.00 2.03
CA ALA A 469 12.81 4.34 2.37
C ALA A 469 13.77 4.23 1.16
N SER A 470 13.24 3.94 -0.03
CA SER A 470 14.02 3.92 -1.28
C SER A 470 14.55 5.32 -1.64
N ASP A 471 13.72 6.36 -1.51
CA ASP A 471 14.12 7.77 -1.71
C ASP A 471 15.19 8.23 -0.70
N ALA A 472 15.19 7.68 0.51
CA ALA A 472 16.24 7.88 1.52
C ALA A 472 17.55 7.10 1.20
N GLY A 473 17.59 6.33 0.11
CA GLY A 473 18.77 5.57 -0.32
C GLY A 473 19.09 4.40 0.61
N LEU A 474 18.07 3.76 1.17
CA LEU A 474 18.17 2.49 1.90
C LEU A 474 17.92 1.33 0.95
N VAL A 475 18.54 0.17 1.23
CA VAL A 475 18.10 -1.08 0.62
C VAL A 475 16.73 -1.41 1.20
N THR A 476 15.76 -1.68 0.33
CA THR A 476 14.37 -1.87 0.70
C THR A 476 13.89 -3.29 0.41
N LYS A 477 13.03 -3.79 1.30
CA LYS A 477 12.53 -5.15 1.25
C LYS A 477 11.04 -5.20 1.56
N SER A 478 10.34 -6.14 0.93
CA SER A 478 8.94 -6.43 1.21
C SER A 478 8.64 -7.92 1.05
N SER A 479 7.53 -8.35 1.64
CA SER A 479 7.07 -9.74 1.57
C SER A 479 5.65 -9.84 1.02
N ILE A 480 5.40 -10.92 0.28
CA ILE A 480 4.07 -11.36 -0.14
C ILE A 480 3.84 -12.76 0.42
N ILE A 481 2.68 -12.95 1.04
CA ILE A 481 2.21 -14.25 1.53
C ILE A 481 1.10 -14.72 0.59
N VAL A 482 1.33 -15.85 -0.07
CA VAL A 482 0.39 -16.45 -1.04
C VAL A 482 -0.39 -17.61 -0.43
N GLY A 483 -1.60 -17.85 -0.92
CA GLY A 483 -2.55 -18.87 -0.49
C GLY A 483 -3.71 -18.30 0.32
N MET A 484 -3.92 -16.98 0.33
CA MET A 484 -5.06 -16.33 1.00
C MET A 484 -6.24 -16.07 0.04
N GLY A 485 -6.02 -16.28 -1.25
CA GLY A 485 -7.05 -16.27 -2.29
C GLY A 485 -6.69 -15.42 -3.50
N GLU A 486 -5.48 -14.88 -3.55
CA GLU A 486 -4.90 -14.15 -4.68
C GLU A 486 -4.64 -15.05 -5.89
N GLU A 487 -4.79 -14.47 -7.08
CA GLU A 487 -4.47 -15.12 -8.35
C GLU A 487 -3.02 -14.86 -8.76
N PHE A 488 -2.48 -15.71 -9.66
CA PHE A 488 -1.09 -15.62 -10.12
C PHE A 488 -0.73 -14.23 -10.68
N ASP A 489 -1.53 -13.74 -11.63
CA ASP A 489 -1.32 -12.43 -12.25
C ASP A 489 -1.46 -11.28 -11.26
N GLU A 490 -2.22 -11.47 -10.19
CA GLU A 490 -2.35 -10.46 -9.15
C GLU A 490 -1.08 -10.32 -8.31
N VAL A 491 -0.44 -11.46 -8.03
CA VAL A 491 0.86 -11.48 -7.36
C VAL A 491 1.92 -10.87 -8.26
N VAL A 492 1.97 -11.23 -9.55
CA VAL A 492 2.89 -10.62 -10.53
C VAL A 492 2.75 -9.10 -10.58
N SER A 493 1.52 -8.60 -10.62
CA SER A 493 1.26 -7.17 -10.65
C SER A 493 1.65 -6.47 -9.34
N THR A 494 1.51 -7.15 -8.19
CA THR A 494 1.99 -6.63 -6.90
C THR A 494 3.53 -6.57 -6.84
N ILE A 495 4.21 -7.59 -7.39
CA ILE A 495 5.67 -7.57 -7.54
C ILE A 495 6.08 -6.40 -8.44
N ALA A 496 5.35 -6.15 -9.53
CA ALA A 496 5.60 -5.03 -10.42
C ALA A 496 5.41 -3.67 -9.73
N ASP A 497 4.40 -3.52 -8.88
CA ASP A 497 4.18 -2.30 -8.09
C ASP A 497 5.34 -2.04 -7.13
N LEU A 498 5.85 -3.08 -6.45
CA LEU A 498 7.01 -3.00 -5.56
C LEU A 498 8.28 -2.60 -6.33
N ALA A 499 8.55 -3.26 -7.45
CA ALA A 499 9.70 -2.93 -8.32
C ALA A 499 9.62 -1.48 -8.83
N ALA A 500 8.42 -1.02 -9.21
CA ALA A 500 8.21 0.32 -9.77
C ALA A 500 8.46 1.46 -8.77
N ILE A 501 8.47 1.18 -7.47
CA ILE A 501 8.82 2.16 -6.42
C ILE A 501 10.24 1.98 -5.86
N GLY A 502 11.04 1.10 -6.49
CA GLY A 502 12.44 0.89 -6.11
C GLY A 502 12.64 -0.04 -4.92
N VAL A 503 11.76 -1.03 -4.72
CA VAL A 503 12.04 -2.15 -3.82
C VAL A 503 13.15 -3.02 -4.39
N ASP A 504 14.14 -3.38 -3.58
CA ASP A 504 15.29 -4.19 -4.01
C ASP A 504 15.05 -5.69 -3.82
N ILE A 505 14.43 -6.06 -2.70
CA ILE A 505 14.26 -7.45 -2.27
C ILE A 505 12.77 -7.77 -2.08
N VAL A 506 12.31 -8.85 -2.72
CA VAL A 506 10.96 -9.39 -2.46
C VAL A 506 11.05 -10.82 -1.97
N THR A 507 10.33 -11.13 -0.90
CA THR A 507 10.19 -12.52 -0.43
C THR A 507 8.77 -13.02 -0.66
N ILE A 508 8.60 -14.22 -1.18
CA ILE A 508 7.30 -14.82 -1.48
C ILE A 508 7.19 -16.16 -0.77
N GLY A 509 6.22 -16.29 0.14
CA GLY A 509 6.04 -17.48 0.97
C GLY A 509 4.60 -17.96 1.06
N GLN A 510 4.39 -19.25 1.33
CA GLN A 510 3.05 -19.80 1.50
C GLN A 510 2.46 -19.41 2.88
N TYR A 511 1.22 -18.96 2.86
CA TYR A 511 0.38 -18.74 4.03
C TYR A 511 0.16 -20.07 4.77
N LEU A 512 0.50 -20.06 6.04
CA LEU A 512 0.16 -21.12 6.99
C LEU A 512 -0.85 -20.57 7.98
N ARG A 513 -2.09 -21.04 7.90
CA ARG A 513 -3.15 -20.67 8.84
C ARG A 513 -2.75 -21.03 10.27
N PRO A 514 -2.62 -20.04 11.19
CA PRO A 514 -2.19 -20.32 12.55
C PRO A 514 -3.26 -21.06 13.38
N THR A 515 -4.51 -20.60 13.32
CA THR A 515 -5.65 -21.20 14.02
C THR A 515 -6.94 -21.07 13.19
N SER A 516 -8.02 -21.73 13.61
CA SER A 516 -9.34 -21.60 12.98
C SER A 516 -9.89 -20.16 13.01
N HIS A 517 -9.43 -19.30 13.93
CA HIS A 517 -9.86 -17.90 13.99
C HIS A 517 -9.19 -16.98 12.96
N HIS A 518 -8.20 -17.49 12.22
CA HIS A 518 -7.49 -16.77 11.16
C HIS A 518 -8.08 -17.08 9.78
N LEU A 519 -7.63 -16.32 8.76
CA LEU A 519 -8.04 -16.53 7.38
C LEU A 519 -7.86 -18.02 6.96
N PRO A 520 -8.81 -18.59 6.21
CA PRO A 520 -8.63 -19.91 5.62
C PRO A 520 -7.49 -19.90 4.60
N VAL A 521 -6.86 -21.06 4.39
CA VAL A 521 -5.96 -21.23 3.25
C VAL A 521 -6.84 -21.44 2.02
N ALA A 522 -6.75 -20.57 1.02
CA ALA A 522 -7.51 -20.71 -0.22
C ALA A 522 -6.94 -21.83 -1.09
N ARG A 523 -5.61 -21.86 -1.25
CA ARG A 523 -4.89 -22.90 -2.01
C ARG A 523 -3.45 -23.09 -1.53
N TRP A 524 -2.89 -24.25 -1.86
CA TRP A 524 -1.46 -24.52 -1.74
C TRP A 524 -0.80 -24.24 -3.08
N TRP A 525 0.13 -23.29 -3.10
CA TRP A 525 0.94 -23.00 -4.28
C TRP A 525 2.03 -24.06 -4.47
N THR A 526 2.35 -24.40 -5.72
CA THR A 526 3.37 -25.41 -6.06
C THR A 526 4.77 -24.79 -6.13
N PRO A 527 5.84 -25.57 -5.88
CA PRO A 527 7.21 -25.09 -6.02
C PRO A 527 7.51 -24.45 -7.39
N GLU A 528 6.89 -24.95 -8.46
CA GLU A 528 7.04 -24.42 -9.82
C GLU A 528 6.44 -23.02 -9.95
N GLU A 529 5.27 -22.76 -9.33
CA GLU A 529 4.68 -21.42 -9.31
C GLU A 529 5.58 -20.42 -8.55
N PHE A 530 6.18 -20.83 -7.42
CA PHE A 530 7.15 -20.00 -6.70
C PHE A 530 8.40 -19.70 -7.55
N ALA A 531 8.92 -20.71 -8.26
CA ALA A 531 10.08 -20.55 -9.14
C ALA A 531 9.77 -19.58 -10.31
N GLU A 532 8.55 -19.65 -10.86
CA GLU A 532 8.13 -18.75 -11.92
C GLU A 532 7.95 -17.30 -11.42
N LEU A 533 7.36 -17.10 -10.24
CA LEU A 533 7.27 -15.75 -9.64
C LEU A 533 8.66 -15.14 -9.40
N LYS A 534 9.63 -15.95 -8.97
CA LYS A 534 11.02 -15.52 -8.82
C LYS A 534 11.61 -15.08 -10.17
N ARG A 535 11.49 -15.93 -11.19
CA ARG A 535 11.97 -15.65 -12.54
C ARG A 535 11.38 -14.35 -13.08
N ILE A 536 10.06 -14.16 -12.96
CA ILE A 536 9.39 -12.93 -13.41
C ILE A 536 9.92 -11.70 -12.63
N GLY A 537 10.04 -11.80 -11.31
CA GLY A 537 10.54 -10.71 -10.48
C GLY A 537 11.97 -10.28 -10.81
N GLU A 538 12.89 -11.23 -10.96
CA GLU A 538 14.30 -10.96 -11.25
C GLU A 538 14.52 -10.61 -12.74
N ASP A 539 14.05 -11.44 -13.66
CA ASP A 539 14.40 -11.33 -15.10
C ASP A 539 13.55 -10.29 -15.85
N GLU A 540 12.27 -10.14 -15.50
CA GLU A 540 11.33 -9.30 -16.25
C GLU A 540 11.06 -7.95 -15.58
N LEU A 541 10.94 -7.94 -14.25
CA LEU A 541 10.64 -6.75 -13.46
C LEU A 541 11.89 -6.07 -12.88
N GLY A 542 13.05 -6.75 -12.90
CA GLY A 542 14.35 -6.17 -12.55
C GLY A 542 14.57 -5.97 -11.05
N LEU A 543 13.95 -6.79 -10.20
CA LEU A 543 14.27 -6.83 -8.78
C LEU A 543 15.68 -7.41 -8.58
N SER A 544 16.45 -6.84 -7.64
CA SER A 544 17.81 -7.31 -7.35
C SER A 544 17.81 -8.72 -6.78
N HIS A 545 16.81 -9.07 -5.97
CA HIS A 545 16.68 -10.41 -5.42
C HIS A 545 15.23 -10.79 -5.15
N VAL A 546 14.86 -12.02 -5.52
CA VAL A 546 13.61 -12.64 -5.11
C VAL A 546 13.86 -13.98 -4.42
N GLU A 547 13.50 -14.04 -3.13
CA GLU A 547 13.47 -15.29 -2.37
C GLU A 547 12.04 -15.84 -2.41
N SER A 548 11.84 -16.98 -3.06
CA SER A 548 10.48 -17.48 -3.37
C SER A 548 10.43 -18.98 -3.19
N SER A 549 9.75 -19.41 -2.13
CA SER A 549 9.55 -20.83 -1.84
C SER A 549 8.36 -21.01 -0.90
N PRO A 550 7.77 -22.21 -0.82
CA PRO A 550 6.66 -22.45 0.11
C PRO A 550 7.01 -22.16 1.58
N LEU A 551 8.28 -22.32 1.97
CA LEU A 551 8.72 -22.11 3.35
C LEU A 551 9.30 -20.71 3.59
N THR A 552 9.48 -19.89 2.55
CA THR A 552 10.05 -18.55 2.69
C THR A 552 9.27 -17.71 3.70
N ARG A 553 10.00 -16.94 4.49
CA ARG A 553 9.50 -15.93 5.44
C ARG A 553 10.26 -14.64 5.19
N SER A 554 9.75 -13.52 5.69
CA SER A 554 10.38 -12.21 5.54
C SER A 554 11.86 -12.22 5.99
N SER A 555 12.21 -12.97 7.04
CA SER A 555 13.57 -13.07 7.56
C SER A 555 14.34 -14.32 7.09
N TYR A 556 13.77 -15.15 6.21
CA TYR A 556 14.47 -16.33 5.68
C TYR A 556 15.51 -15.89 4.63
N HIS A 557 16.74 -16.40 4.74
CA HIS A 557 17.89 -16.02 3.90
C HIS A 557 18.11 -14.50 3.74
N ALA A 558 17.82 -13.73 4.80
CA ALA A 558 17.93 -12.28 4.77
C ALA A 558 19.35 -11.79 4.43
N LYS A 559 20.38 -12.45 4.98
CA LYS A 559 21.79 -12.18 4.70
C LYS A 559 22.14 -12.32 3.22
N GLN A 560 21.63 -13.35 2.56
CA GLN A 560 21.87 -13.63 1.15
C GLN A 560 21.15 -12.60 0.27
N GLY A 561 19.92 -12.23 0.61
CA GLY A 561 19.18 -11.19 -0.11
C GLY A 561 19.83 -9.80 -0.02
N GLU A 562 20.34 -9.42 1.15
CA GLU A 562 21.08 -8.17 1.34
C GLU A 562 22.35 -8.13 0.48
N ALA A 563 23.13 -9.22 0.48
CA ALA A 563 24.33 -9.31 -0.33
C ALA A 563 24.05 -9.17 -1.83
N ALA A 564 22.95 -9.75 -2.33
CA ALA A 564 22.54 -9.64 -3.73
C ALA A 564 22.03 -8.24 -4.09
N ALA A 565 21.34 -7.54 -3.19
CA ALA A 565 20.85 -6.19 -3.44
C ALA A 565 21.96 -5.14 -3.57
N ARG A 566 23.18 -5.44 -3.08
CA ARG A 566 24.34 -4.53 -3.16
C ARG A 566 25.29 -4.80 -4.32
N SER A 567 25.16 -5.95 -5.00
CA SER A 567 25.96 -6.31 -6.18
C SER A 567 25.38 -5.70 -7.45
#